data_AF-A0AAV1JA79-F1
#
_entry.id   AF-A0AAV1JA79-F1
#
_cell.length_a   1.000
_cell.length_b   1.000
_cell.length_c   1.000
_cell.angle_alpha   90.00
_cell.angle_beta   90.00
_cell.angle_gamma   90.00
#
_symmetry.space_group_name_H-M   'P 1'
#
loop_
_entity.id
_entity.type
_entity.pdbx_description
1 polymer ?
#
loop_
_entity_poly.entity_id
_entity_poly.type
_entity_poly.pdbx_seq_one_letter_code
_entity_poly.pdbx_strand_id
1 'polypeptide(L)' 'MLRLTGLDNHGSGALNLSLFVRSMLSDEAKWQAIQVFCQFVLGSKEEAERAREIEPGAPQMRRRRTGRRRRDFVRAP' A
#
# COMPACT_ATOMS: atom_id res chain seq x y z
N MET A 1 -8.22 -19.09 -12.01
CA MET A 1 -7.18 -19.32 -13.04
C MET A 1 -7.11 -18.07 -13.92
N LEU A 2 -6.29 -17.09 -13.54
CA LEU A 2 -6.00 -15.91 -14.37
C LEU A 2 -4.68 -16.19 -15.10
N ARG A 3 -4.75 -16.43 -16.41
CA ARG A 3 -3.55 -16.58 -17.24
C ARG A 3 -2.97 -15.20 -17.54
N LEU A 4 -1.87 -14.87 -16.88
CA LEU A 4 -0.96 -13.79 -17.26
C LEU A 4 -0.13 -14.28 -18.47
N THR A 5 -0.68 -14.19 -19.68
CA THR A 5 0.08 -14.40 -20.92
C THR A 5 0.34 -13.04 -21.55
N GLY A 6 1.62 -12.64 -21.63
CA GLY A 6 2.04 -11.47 -22.40
C GLY A 6 2.94 -10.46 -21.67
N LEU A 7 3.86 -10.92 -20.81
CA LEU A 7 5.06 -10.13 -20.49
C LEU A 7 6.24 -10.84 -21.12
N ASP A 8 6.43 -10.58 -22.40
CA ASP A 8 7.50 -11.12 -23.20
C ASP A 8 8.81 -10.60 -22.61
N ASN A 9 9.64 -11.55 -22.19
CA ASN A 9 10.97 -11.38 -21.66
C ASN A 9 11.90 -10.78 -22.74
N HIS A 10 11.85 -9.46 -22.93
CA HIS A 10 12.90 -8.72 -23.61
C HIS A 10 13.84 -8.12 -22.56
N GLY A 11 14.94 -8.83 -22.38
CA GLY A 11 16.22 -8.45 -21.77
C GLY A 11 16.25 -7.23 -20.87
N SER A 12 16.47 -7.44 -19.57
CA SER A 12 17.26 -6.58 -18.66
C SER A 12 17.19 -5.05 -18.89
N GLY A 13 16.02 -4.51 -19.22
CA GLY A 13 15.75 -3.09 -19.21
C GLY A 13 15.11 -2.79 -17.87
N ALA A 14 15.80 -2.05 -17.00
CA ALA A 14 15.25 -1.65 -15.71
C ALA A 14 13.83 -1.11 -15.93
N LEU A 15 12.84 -1.72 -15.26
CA LEU A 15 11.46 -1.25 -15.23
C LEU A 15 11.49 0.19 -14.69
N ASN A 16 11.51 1.16 -15.59
CA ASN A 16 11.45 2.54 -15.17
C ASN A 16 9.99 2.86 -14.81
N LEU A 17 9.82 3.62 -13.73
CA LEU A 17 8.50 3.96 -13.20
C LEU A 17 7.62 4.61 -14.27
N SER A 18 8.21 5.43 -15.15
CA SER A 18 7.49 6.11 -16.23
C SER A 18 6.90 5.14 -17.27
N LEU A 19 7.60 4.09 -17.67
CA LEU A 19 7.12 3.06 -18.58
C LEU A 19 6.05 2.21 -17.92
N PHE A 20 6.24 1.87 -16.64
CA PHE A 20 5.23 1.16 -15.86
C PHE A 20 3.93 1.98 -15.76
N VAL A 21 4.03 3.27 -15.41
CA VAL A 21 2.88 4.19 -15.34
C VAL A 21 2.23 4.37 -16.71
N ARG A 22 3.01 4.52 -17.79
CA ARG A 22 2.46 4.59 -19.15
C ARG A 22 1.71 3.31 -19.54
N SER A 23 2.23 2.13 -19.21
CA SER A 23 1.56 0.86 -19.46
C SER A 23 0.31 0.67 -18.61
N MET A 24 0.29 1.21 -17.39
CA MET A 24 -0.88 1.17 -16.51
C MET A 24 -2.01 2.06 -17.04
N LEU A 25 -1.67 3.26 -17.50
CA LEU A 25 -2.64 4.24 -18.00
C LEU A 25 -3.07 3.99 -19.45
N SER A 26 -2.49 3.00 -20.13
CA SER A 26 -2.82 2.70 -21.53
C SER A 26 -4.18 2.03 -21.70
N ASP A 27 -4.76 1.49 -20.63
CA ASP A 27 -5.96 0.65 -20.67
C ASP A 27 -6.71 0.71 -19.33
N GLU A 28 -8.04 0.84 -19.38
CA GLU A 28 -8.88 0.98 -18.19
C GLU A 28 -8.83 -0.29 -17.33
N ALA A 29 -8.83 -1.49 -17.92
CA ALA A 29 -8.77 -2.73 -17.15
C ALA A 29 -7.41 -2.88 -16.44
N LYS A 30 -6.30 -2.43 -17.05
CA LYS A 30 -4.99 -2.36 -16.40
C LYS A 30 -4.98 -1.36 -15.24
N TRP A 31 -5.57 -0.18 -15.43
CA TRP A 31 -5.72 0.81 -14.36
C TRP A 31 -6.53 0.25 -13.18
N GLN A 32 -7.69 -0.34 -13.46
CA GLN A 32 -8.55 -0.97 -12.44
C GLN A 32 -7.84 -2.09 -11.69
N ALA A 33 -7.09 -2.95 -12.40
CA ALA A 33 -6.31 -4.02 -11.77
C ALA A 33 -5.30 -3.48 -10.75
N ILE A 34 -4.62 -2.37 -11.07
CA ILE A 34 -3.70 -1.72 -10.13
C ILE A 34 -4.43 -1.06 -8.98
N GLN A 35 -5.57 -0.42 -9.22
CA GLN A 35 -6.38 0.16 -8.16
C GLN A 35 -6.80 -0.92 -7.14
N VAL A 36 -7.30 -2.06 -7.63
CA VAL A 36 -7.67 -3.22 -6.79
C VAL A 36 -6.46 -3.76 -6.03
N PHE A 37 -5.32 -3.91 -6.70
CA PHE A 37 -4.08 -4.35 -6.06
C PHE A 37 -3.65 -3.40 -4.93
N CYS A 38 -3.63 -2.09 -5.19
CA CYS A 38 -3.29 -1.07 -4.21
C CYS A 38 -4.25 -1.10 -3.02
N GLN A 39 -5.56 -1.22 -3.27
CA GLN A 39 -6.56 -1.33 -2.22
C GLN A 39 -6.36 -2.59 -1.37
N PHE A 40 -6.07 -3.72 -2.00
CA PHE A 40 -5.75 -4.97 -1.30
C PHE A 40 -4.52 -4.81 -0.41
N VAL A 41 -3.40 -4.31 -0.95
CA VAL A 41 -2.15 -4.12 -0.20
C VAL A 41 -2.34 -3.15 0.96
N LEU A 42 -3.00 -2.02 0.73
CA LEU A 42 -3.28 -1.04 1.78
C LEU A 42 -4.22 -1.62 2.84
N GLY A 43 -5.26 -2.34 2.43
CA GLY A 43 -6.21 -3.00 3.31
C GLY A 43 -5.53 -4.03 4.22
N SER A 44 -4.69 -4.92 3.66
CA SER A 44 -3.95 -5.90 4.43
C SER A 44 -2.98 -5.26 5.42
N LYS A 45 -2.31 -4.17 5.03
CA LYS A 45 -1.41 -3.44 5.94
C LYS A 45 -2.18 -2.78 7.08
N GLU A 46 -3.31 -2.16 6.78
CA GLU A 46 -4.19 -1.51 7.75
C GLU A 46 -4.80 -2.53 8.72
N GLU A 47 -5.22 -3.70 8.24
CA GLU A 47 -5.72 -4.79 9.09
C GLU A 47 -4.62 -5.33 10.02
N ALA A 48 -3.41 -5.53 9.49
CA ALA A 48 -2.26 -5.93 10.29
C ALA A 48 -1.89 -4.89 11.35
N GLU A 49 -1.99 -3.59 11.04
CA GLU A 49 -1.76 -2.53 12.03
C GLU A 49 -2.88 -2.53 13.08
N ARG A 50 -4.15 -2.66 12.68
CA ARG A 50 -5.29 -2.74 13.60
C ARG A 50 -5.15 -3.87 14.63
N ALA A 51 -4.64 -5.02 14.21
CA ALA A 51 -4.32 -6.12 15.13
C ALA A 51 -3.26 -5.71 16.17
N ARG A 52 -2.23 -4.96 15.75
CA ARG A 52 -1.18 -4.43 16.65
C ARG A 52 -1.71 -3.34 17.58
N GLU A 53 -2.70 -2.55 17.18
CA GLU A 53 -3.29 -1.51 18.05
C GLU A 53 -4.06 -2.12 19.24
N ILE A 54 -4.65 -3.31 19.05
CA ILE A 54 -5.48 -4.00 20.04
C ILE A 54 -4.62 -4.73 21.10
N GLU A 55 -3.36 -5.01 20.80
CA GLU A 55 -2.46 -5.66 21.77
C GLU A 55 -2.39 -4.87 23.09
N PRO A 56 -2.62 -5.50 24.26
CA PRO A 56 -2.59 -4.81 25.55
C PRO A 56 -1.27 -4.07 25.84
N GLY A 57 -0.16 -4.55 25.27
CA GLY A 57 1.16 -3.94 25.36
C GLY A 57 1.51 -2.93 24.25
N ALA A 58 0.58 -2.61 23.36
CA ALA A 58 0.85 -1.76 22.21
C ALA A 58 1.40 -0.38 22.64
N PRO A 59 2.51 0.11 22.03
CA PRO A 59 3.05 1.43 22.32
C PRO A 59 1.96 2.50 22.19
N GLN A 60 1.95 3.48 23.09
CA GLN A 60 0.91 4.53 23.09
C GLN A 60 0.80 5.29 21.75
N MET A 61 1.89 5.36 20.97
CA MET A 61 1.91 5.97 19.64
C MET A 61 1.09 5.18 18.59
N ARG A 62 1.00 3.86 18.75
CA ARG A 62 0.26 2.95 17.85
C ARG A 62 -1.19 2.72 18.29
N ARG A 63 -1.59 3.14 19.50
CA ARG A 63 -2.98 3.00 19.92
C ARG A 63 -3.87 3.99 19.18
N ARG A 64 -4.93 3.49 18.54
CA ARG A 64 -5.99 4.31 17.92
C ARG A 64 -6.59 5.24 18.97
N ARG A 65 -6.19 6.52 18.98
CA ARG A 65 -6.80 7.54 19.83
C ARG A 65 -8.05 8.09 19.14
N THR A 66 -9.23 7.73 19.63
CA THR A 66 -10.50 8.35 19.23
C THR A 66 -10.46 9.84 19.54
N GLY A 67 -10.49 10.69 18.50
CA GLY A 67 -10.87 12.11 18.62
C GLY A 67 -9.79 13.18 18.82
N ARG A 68 -8.47 12.92 18.73
CA ARG A 68 -7.45 14.00 18.89
C ARG A 68 -6.39 13.99 17.79
N ARG A 69 -6.38 15.02 16.94
CA ARG A 69 -5.27 15.31 16.01
C ARG A 69 -3.98 15.50 16.80
N ARG A 70 -2.88 14.91 16.32
CA ARG A 70 -1.51 15.02 16.85
C ARG A 70 -1.14 16.49 17.16
N ARG A 71 -1.20 16.85 18.42
CA ARG A 71 -0.21 17.72 19.06
C ARG A 71 0.31 16.91 20.25
N ASP A 72 1.58 17.10 20.59
CA ASP A 72 2.26 16.43 21.71
C ASP A 72 2.98 15.12 21.34
N PHE A 73 3.87 15.22 20.37
CA PHE A 73 5.24 14.71 20.54
C PHE A 73 6.22 15.85 20.19
N VAL A 74 6.09 16.97 20.91
CA VAL A 74 7.16 17.95 21.03
C VAL A 74 7.86 17.65 22.35
N ARG A 75 9.04 17.02 22.22
CA ARG A 75 10.16 16.95 23.17
C ARG A 75 9.83 16.74 24.65
N ALA A 76 10.09 15.52 25.16
CA ALA A 76 10.38 15.35 26.58
C ALA A 76 11.75 15.98 26.91
N PRO A 77 11.94 16.53 28.12
CA PRO A 77 13.25 17.01 28.59
C PRO A 77 14.29 15.87 28.68
#